data_AF-A0A965IKS8-F1
#
_entry.id   AF-A0A965IKS8-F1
#
_cell.length_a   1.000
_cell.length_b   1.000
_cell.length_c   1.000
_cell.angle_alpha   90.00
_cell.angle_beta   90.00
_cell.angle_gamma   90.00
#
_symmetry.space_group_name_H-M   'P 1'
#
loop_
_entity.id
_entity.type
_entity.pdbx_description
1 polymer ?
#
loop_
_entity_poly.entity_id
_entity_poly.type
_entity_poly.pdbx_seq_one_letter_code
_entity_poly.pdbx_strand_id
1 'polypeptide(L)'
;MPKMVSELAQGNAFSRSSDGGQLADTATRVFKVILNSPNESFDIMAAVGVQIGDAYSSSNPIPCVSVEGRADGESRLVRIVTAQYRSSPMVDGEGGTGLPDPMLIMPDVRPANFSTSTSLYEAAAYHWIRDGQFEPAHNPVGDLMDGVTRMEPITTIRVTQFNPFPGTVFQRYAGYINEETMQLGSYMTCAPNTVLYRGVEAAPHVETFGTTTYRGFMNSYEFAYKVNEISAPGYGGTYGWNIALPVTGFNCKAFTPNFVQSTMDNYAVPLKRERTGDGEYGPIITPLALQEGVSPGDKVRALVRVAGSDKFVVQNQSAQPIPLNEDGTPRSPNAVPKVLIWKVRTQLQINLTQTLQLRLS
;
A
#
# COMPACT_ATOMS: atom_id res chain seq x y z
N MET A 1 -18.46 -11.75 -30.72
CA MET A 1 -17.69 -10.93 -29.76
C MET A 1 -17.65 -11.71 -28.46
N PRO A 2 -16.48 -11.87 -27.81
CA PRO A 2 -16.35 -12.70 -26.63
C PRO A 2 -17.32 -12.32 -25.51
N LYS A 3 -17.70 -13.29 -24.69
CA LYS A 3 -18.62 -13.11 -23.55
C LYS A 3 -18.02 -12.22 -22.46
N MET A 4 -16.72 -12.37 -22.23
CA MET A 4 -15.99 -11.63 -21.20
C MET A 4 -14.52 -11.52 -21.57
N VAL A 5 -13.94 -10.35 -21.35
CA VAL A 5 -12.50 -10.09 -21.43
C VAL A 5 -12.11 -9.41 -20.14
N SER A 6 -11.18 -10.01 -19.40
CA SER A 6 -10.66 -9.45 -18.14
C SER A 6 -9.15 -9.49 -18.13
N GLU A 7 -8.51 -8.35 -17.93
CA GLU A 7 -7.08 -8.32 -17.62
C GLU A 7 -6.82 -8.97 -16.26
N LEU A 8 -5.83 -9.85 -16.20
CA LEU A 8 -5.40 -10.52 -14.99
C LEU A 8 -4.26 -9.73 -14.36
N ALA A 9 -4.40 -9.37 -13.08
CA ALA A 9 -3.30 -8.78 -12.33
C ALA A 9 -2.13 -9.77 -12.09
N GLN A 10 -2.42 -11.08 -12.17
CA GLN A 10 -1.46 -12.16 -12.03
C GLN A 10 -0.89 -12.52 -13.40
N GLY A 11 0.43 -12.41 -13.57
CA GLY A 11 1.14 -12.66 -14.83
C GLY A 11 1.53 -11.39 -15.59
N ASN A 12 1.05 -10.22 -15.16
CA ASN A 12 1.62 -8.96 -15.57
C ASN A 12 3.04 -8.85 -14.97
N ALA A 13 4.03 -8.73 -15.84
CA ALA A 13 5.43 -8.70 -15.45
C ALA A 13 6.10 -7.53 -16.15
N PHE A 14 6.96 -6.83 -15.42
CA PHE A 14 7.89 -5.87 -15.99
C PHE A 14 9.30 -6.28 -15.57
N SER A 15 10.18 -6.34 -16.54
CA SER A 15 11.60 -6.54 -16.30
C SER A 15 12.39 -5.61 -17.18
N ARG A 16 13.46 -5.05 -16.62
CA ARG A 16 14.51 -4.43 -17.40
C ARG A 16 15.71 -5.37 -17.35
N SER A 17 16.15 -5.79 -18.51
CA SER A 17 17.30 -6.66 -18.67
C SER A 17 18.27 -6.06 -19.67
N SER A 18 19.55 -6.33 -19.46
CA SER A 18 20.61 -6.02 -20.42
C SER A 18 20.83 -7.19 -21.39
N ASP A 19 19.76 -7.73 -21.97
CA ASP A 19 19.87 -8.90 -22.85
C ASP A 19 20.21 -8.46 -24.28
N GLY A 20 21.30 -9.00 -24.86
CA GLY A 20 21.74 -8.68 -26.22
C GLY A 20 22.34 -7.28 -26.43
N GLY A 21 22.86 -6.63 -25.39
CA GLY A 21 23.57 -5.35 -25.51
C GLY A 21 22.68 -4.11 -25.62
N GLN A 22 21.37 -4.23 -25.40
CA GLN A 22 20.46 -3.10 -25.24
C GLN A 22 19.76 -3.15 -23.88
N LEU A 23 19.49 -1.99 -23.28
CA LEU A 23 18.54 -1.91 -22.16
C LEU A 23 17.15 -2.24 -22.71
N ALA A 24 16.76 -3.50 -22.57
CA ALA A 24 15.47 -4.00 -23.00
C ALA A 24 14.51 -3.98 -21.81
N ASP A 25 13.58 -3.03 -21.85
CA ASP A 25 12.40 -3.08 -21.02
C ASP A 25 11.44 -4.05 -21.69
N THR A 26 11.04 -5.08 -20.96
CA THR A 26 10.00 -6.00 -21.38
C THR A 26 8.84 -5.88 -20.41
N ALA A 27 7.65 -5.67 -20.95
CA ALA A 27 6.42 -5.72 -20.17
C ALA A 27 5.50 -6.79 -20.73
N THR A 28 4.66 -7.38 -19.89
CA THR A 28 3.67 -8.36 -20.31
C THR A 28 2.33 -7.98 -19.70
N ARG A 29 1.27 -8.02 -20.50
CA ARG A 29 -0.13 -7.95 -20.04
C ARG A 29 -0.83 -9.27 -20.35
N VAL A 30 -1.53 -9.83 -19.38
CA VAL A 30 -2.23 -11.09 -19.53
C VAL A 30 -3.73 -10.86 -19.40
N PHE A 31 -4.49 -11.36 -20.36
CA PHE A 31 -5.95 -11.27 -20.42
C PHE A 31 -6.55 -12.66 -20.40
N LYS A 32 -7.67 -12.80 -19.69
CA LYS A 32 -8.54 -13.96 -19.75
C LYS A 32 -9.74 -13.62 -20.63
N VAL A 33 -9.90 -14.37 -21.72
CA VAL A 33 -11.00 -14.21 -22.68
C VAL A 33 -11.91 -15.43 -22.60
N ILE A 34 -13.20 -15.20 -22.37
CA ILE A 34 -14.23 -16.24 -22.33
C ILE A 34 -15.09 -16.11 -23.59
N LEU A 35 -15.14 -17.19 -24.39
CA LEU A 35 -15.92 -17.26 -25.62
C LEU A 35 -17.38 -17.64 -25.33
N ASN A 36 -18.29 -17.30 -26.23
CA ASN A 36 -19.70 -17.70 -26.13
C ASN A 36 -19.91 -19.16 -26.53
N SER A 37 -19.07 -19.69 -27.42
CA SER A 37 -19.13 -21.09 -27.83
C SER A 37 -17.74 -21.67 -28.13
N PRO A 38 -17.54 -23.00 -28.02
CA PRO A 38 -16.23 -23.63 -28.23
C PRO A 38 -15.67 -23.51 -29.65
N ASN A 39 -16.53 -23.24 -30.63
CA ASN A 39 -16.19 -23.13 -32.05
C ASN A 39 -16.14 -21.67 -32.52
N GLU A 40 -16.29 -20.70 -31.62
CA GLU A 40 -16.23 -19.27 -31.95
C GLU A 40 -14.80 -18.87 -32.35
N SER A 41 -14.63 -18.38 -33.57
CA SER A 41 -13.43 -17.63 -33.97
C SER A 41 -13.58 -16.18 -33.53
N PHE A 42 -12.50 -15.59 -33.01
CA PHE A 42 -12.47 -14.17 -32.65
C PHE A 42 -11.10 -13.58 -33.01
N ASP A 43 -11.07 -12.29 -33.30
CA ASP A 43 -9.84 -11.53 -33.43
C ASP A 43 -9.30 -11.22 -32.04
N ILE A 44 -8.11 -11.75 -31.74
CA ILE A 44 -7.46 -11.64 -30.44
C ILE A 44 -7.17 -10.17 -30.11
N MET A 45 -6.57 -9.43 -31.05
CA MET A 45 -6.17 -8.03 -30.84
C MET A 45 -7.39 -7.14 -30.66
N ALA A 46 -8.43 -7.34 -31.47
CA ALA A 46 -9.69 -6.61 -31.33
C ALA A 46 -10.42 -6.94 -30.01
N ALA A 47 -10.31 -8.18 -29.52
CA ALA A 47 -10.96 -8.58 -28.27
C ALA A 47 -10.30 -8.01 -27.02
N VAL A 48 -8.96 -7.96 -26.97
CA VAL A 48 -8.24 -7.41 -25.82
C VAL A 48 -8.00 -5.90 -25.92
N GLY A 49 -8.24 -5.30 -27.09
CA GLY A 49 -8.04 -3.87 -27.31
C GLY A 49 -6.56 -3.47 -27.29
N VAL A 50 -5.69 -4.36 -27.77
CA VAL A 50 -4.23 -4.14 -27.87
C VAL A 50 -3.78 -4.55 -29.28
N GLN A 51 -3.19 -3.62 -30.01
CA GLN A 51 -2.56 -3.83 -31.30
C GLN A 51 -1.04 -3.85 -31.17
N ILE A 52 -0.36 -4.50 -32.13
CA ILE A 52 1.09 -4.39 -32.26
C ILE A 52 1.44 -2.93 -32.56
N GLY A 53 2.37 -2.37 -31.80
CA GLY A 53 2.74 -0.96 -31.82
C GLY A 53 2.06 -0.11 -30.75
N ASP A 54 0.98 -0.58 -30.12
CA ASP A 54 0.32 0.16 -29.04
C ASP A 54 1.25 0.31 -27.84
N ALA A 55 1.22 1.49 -27.22
CA ALA A 55 1.95 1.75 -25.99
C ALA A 55 1.41 0.91 -24.83
N TYR A 56 2.31 0.43 -23.96
CA TYR A 56 1.93 -0.26 -22.72
C TYR A 56 1.03 0.62 -21.82
N SER A 57 1.38 1.89 -21.66
CA SER A 57 0.55 2.90 -20.99
C SER A 57 0.91 4.31 -21.46
N SER A 58 0.07 5.29 -21.13
CA SER A 58 0.34 6.71 -21.39
C SER A 58 1.61 7.23 -20.68
N SER A 59 1.99 6.61 -19.57
CA SER A 59 3.21 6.89 -18.81
C SER A 59 4.42 6.06 -19.25
N ASN A 60 4.22 5.02 -20.07
CA ASN A 60 5.28 4.10 -20.49
C ASN A 60 5.06 3.66 -21.95
N PRO A 61 5.61 4.41 -22.93
CA PRO A 61 5.35 4.19 -24.35
C PRO A 61 6.20 3.06 -24.94
N ILE A 62 6.33 1.93 -24.23
CA ILE A 62 6.95 0.73 -24.78
C ILE A 62 5.94 0.12 -25.76
N PRO A 63 6.31 -0.13 -27.02
CA PRO A 63 5.39 -0.69 -28.01
C PRO A 63 5.12 -2.17 -27.74
N CYS A 64 3.88 -2.59 -27.98
CA CYS A 64 3.51 -3.98 -28.05
C CYS A 64 4.20 -4.63 -29.26
N VAL A 65 4.94 -5.71 -29.05
CA VAL A 65 5.68 -6.42 -30.10
C VAL A 65 4.98 -7.70 -30.55
N SER A 66 4.22 -8.35 -29.67
CA SER A 66 3.48 -9.56 -30.00
C SER A 66 2.24 -9.73 -29.14
N VAL A 67 1.20 -10.33 -29.69
CA VAL A 67 0.00 -10.74 -28.95
C VAL A 67 -0.27 -12.20 -29.29
N GLU A 68 -0.26 -13.06 -28.28
CA GLU A 68 -0.43 -14.50 -28.45
C GLU A 68 -1.60 -15.01 -27.62
N GLY A 69 -2.41 -15.91 -28.16
CA GLY A 69 -3.53 -16.54 -27.46
C GLY A 69 -3.32 -18.04 -27.31
N ARG A 70 -3.46 -18.56 -26.09
CA ARG A 70 -3.44 -20.01 -25.79
C ARG A 70 -4.68 -20.45 -25.03
N ALA A 71 -5.00 -21.74 -25.07
CA ALA A 71 -6.06 -22.31 -24.22
C ALA A 71 -5.67 -22.26 -22.74
N ASP A 72 -6.64 -22.03 -21.85
CA ASP A 72 -6.45 -22.20 -20.40
C ASP A 72 -6.61 -23.70 -20.08
N GLY A 73 -5.50 -24.44 -20.06
CA GLY A 73 -5.48 -25.90 -19.96
C GLY A 73 -6.10 -26.58 -21.19
N GLU A 74 -7.04 -27.50 -20.97
CA GLU A 74 -7.80 -28.19 -22.04
C GLU A 74 -9.08 -27.45 -22.47
N SER A 75 -9.34 -26.26 -21.90
CA SER A 75 -10.57 -25.53 -22.15
C SER A 75 -10.64 -24.97 -23.57
N ARG A 76 -11.73 -25.30 -24.28
CA ARG A 76 -12.05 -24.71 -25.60
C ARG A 76 -12.78 -23.37 -25.50
N LEU A 77 -13.28 -23.02 -24.31
CA LEU A 77 -14.07 -21.81 -24.07
C LEU A 77 -13.25 -20.66 -23.47
N VAL A 78 -12.12 -20.98 -22.83
CA VAL A 78 -11.30 -20.00 -22.12
C VAL A 78 -9.95 -19.89 -22.80
N ARG A 79 -9.58 -18.67 -23.17
CA ARG A 79 -8.27 -18.34 -23.74
C ARG A 79 -7.51 -17.41 -22.78
N ILE A 80 -6.23 -17.69 -22.62
CA ILE A 80 -5.27 -16.77 -22.01
C ILE A 80 -4.55 -16.06 -23.15
N VAL A 81 -4.70 -14.75 -23.21
CA VAL A 81 -4.05 -13.90 -24.21
C VAL A 81 -2.93 -13.13 -23.52
N THR A 82 -1.73 -13.18 -24.09
CA THR A 82 -0.54 -12.52 -23.56
C THR A 82 -0.08 -11.49 -24.58
N ALA A 83 -0.13 -10.22 -24.22
CA ALA A 83 0.49 -9.13 -24.97
C ALA A 83 1.90 -8.88 -24.40
N GLN A 84 2.92 -8.97 -25.25
CA GLN A 84 4.30 -8.68 -24.89
C GLN A 84 4.72 -7.34 -25.47
N TYR A 85 5.41 -6.55 -24.65
CA TYR A 85 5.90 -5.23 -24.96
C TYR A 85 7.41 -5.23 -24.82
N ARG A 86 8.14 -4.58 -25.73
CA ARG A 86 9.59 -4.50 -25.66
C ARG A 86 10.10 -3.15 -26.17
N SER A 87 11.03 -2.52 -25.45
CA SER A 87 11.60 -1.22 -25.83
C SER A 87 12.62 -1.31 -26.96
N SER A 88 13.27 -2.48 -27.11
CA SER A 88 14.18 -2.78 -28.21
C SER A 88 13.46 -3.60 -29.30
N PRO A 89 13.53 -3.19 -30.58
CA PRO A 89 13.20 -4.10 -31.67
C PRO A 89 14.20 -5.25 -31.64
N MET A 90 13.71 -6.49 -31.72
CA MET A 90 14.58 -7.63 -32.00
C MET A 90 15.19 -7.35 -33.38
N VAL A 91 16.47 -7.00 -33.42
CA VAL A 91 17.23 -6.94 -34.66
C VAL A 91 17.52 -8.39 -35.04
N ASP A 92 16.55 -9.05 -35.65
CA ASP A 92 16.81 -10.19 -36.51
C ASP A 92 17.56 -9.65 -37.75
N GLY A 93 18.87 -9.47 -37.61
CA GLY A 93 19.76 -9.07 -38.71
C GLY A 93 20.22 -7.62 -38.67
N GLU A 94 21.53 -7.46 -38.44
CA GLU A 94 22.39 -6.37 -38.92
C GLU A 94 21.82 -4.94 -38.98
N GLY A 95 22.18 -4.10 -38.00
CA GLY A 95 22.07 -2.64 -38.15
C GLY A 95 21.88 -1.89 -36.83
N GLY A 96 22.92 -1.19 -36.39
CA GLY A 96 23.01 -0.60 -35.06
C GLY A 96 22.26 0.72 -34.82
N THR A 97 22.01 0.98 -33.54
CA THR A 97 21.82 2.30 -32.95
C THR A 97 22.48 2.37 -31.55
N GLY A 98 23.78 2.61 -31.52
CA GLY A 98 24.43 3.66 -30.72
C GLY A 98 24.22 3.78 -29.20
N LEU A 99 23.89 2.73 -28.44
CA LEU A 99 24.07 2.71 -26.99
C LEU A 99 25.10 1.63 -26.60
N PRO A 100 26.08 1.93 -25.74
CA PRO A 100 27.11 0.96 -25.36
C PRO A 100 26.47 -0.22 -24.63
N ASP A 101 26.76 -1.42 -25.10
CA ASP A 101 26.45 -2.70 -24.46
C ASP A 101 26.79 -2.64 -22.96
N PRO A 102 25.91 -3.06 -22.03
CA PRO A 102 26.20 -3.07 -20.59
C PRO A 102 27.37 -3.99 -20.21
N MET A 103 27.78 -4.92 -21.08
CA MET A 103 29.04 -5.67 -20.99
C MET A 103 30.26 -4.88 -21.51
N LEU A 104 30.08 -3.66 -22.06
CA LEU A 104 31.12 -2.64 -22.32
C LEU A 104 31.30 -1.67 -21.13
N ILE A 105 30.51 -1.83 -20.06
CA ILE A 105 30.65 -1.11 -18.80
C ILE A 105 31.18 -2.09 -17.75
N MET A 106 32.20 -1.68 -16.99
CA MET A 106 32.80 -2.51 -15.96
C MET A 106 31.75 -2.91 -14.90
N PRO A 107 31.77 -4.16 -14.38
CA PRO A 107 30.73 -4.66 -13.46
C PRO A 107 30.50 -3.81 -12.20
N ASP A 108 31.54 -3.13 -11.72
CA ASP A 108 31.55 -2.24 -10.55
C ASP A 108 30.90 -0.87 -10.78
N VAL A 109 30.67 -0.46 -12.03
CA VAL A 109 29.94 0.76 -12.40
C VAL A 109 28.67 0.50 -13.24
N ARG A 110 28.39 -0.75 -13.60
CA ARG A 110 27.15 -1.16 -14.30
C ARG A 110 25.88 -0.83 -13.48
N PRO A 111 24.82 -0.28 -14.11
CA PRO A 111 23.52 -0.15 -13.46
C PRO A 111 22.96 -1.48 -12.96
N ALA A 112 22.13 -1.44 -11.92
CA ALA A 112 21.47 -2.62 -11.36
C ALA A 112 20.35 -3.13 -12.28
N ASN A 113 20.24 -4.45 -12.37
CA ASN A 113 19.09 -5.11 -13.01
C ASN A 113 17.91 -5.12 -12.04
N PHE A 114 16.68 -5.01 -12.54
CA PHE A 114 15.52 -5.16 -11.68
C PHE A 114 14.33 -5.84 -12.35
N SER A 115 13.51 -6.49 -11.53
CA SER A 115 12.24 -7.08 -11.93
C SER A 115 11.17 -6.82 -10.89
N THR A 116 9.91 -6.84 -11.32
CA THR A 116 8.77 -6.71 -10.41
C THR A 116 7.78 -7.87 -10.56
N SER A 117 7.16 -8.27 -9.45
CA SER A 117 6.11 -9.30 -9.41
C SER A 117 5.04 -8.92 -8.39
N THR A 118 3.79 -9.31 -8.60
CA THR A 118 2.67 -8.96 -7.70
C THR A 118 2.17 -10.18 -6.93
N SER A 119 1.84 -10.00 -5.65
CA SER A 119 1.30 -11.05 -4.78
C SER A 119 0.41 -10.47 -3.67
N LEU A 120 -0.39 -11.31 -3.01
CA LEU A 120 -1.10 -10.94 -1.78
C LEU A 120 -0.26 -11.32 -0.56
N TYR A 121 -0.15 -10.42 0.41
CA TYR A 121 0.66 -10.61 1.61
C TYR A 121 -0.14 -10.26 2.88
N GLU A 122 0.08 -11.02 3.95
CA GLU A 122 -0.53 -10.75 5.25
C GLU A 122 0.30 -9.71 6.01
N ALA A 123 -0.28 -8.54 6.27
CA ALA A 123 0.38 -7.50 7.07
C ALA A 123 0.03 -7.67 8.56
N ALA A 124 1.05 -7.82 9.40
CA ALA A 124 0.89 -7.92 10.84
C ALA A 124 0.48 -6.58 11.47
N ALA A 125 -0.43 -6.60 12.44
CA ALA A 125 -0.83 -5.43 13.21
C ALA A 125 0.01 -5.39 14.50
N TYR A 126 1.07 -4.57 14.55
CA TYR A 126 1.85 -4.38 15.79
C TYR A 126 2.44 -2.98 15.87
N HIS A 127 2.74 -2.57 17.12
CA HIS A 127 3.42 -1.34 17.59
C HIS A 127 3.80 -0.33 16.52
N TRP A 128 3.26 0.88 16.65
CA TRP A 128 3.54 1.97 15.73
C TRP A 128 4.50 2.98 16.33
N ILE A 129 5.01 3.87 15.49
CA ILE A 129 5.74 5.06 15.89
C ILE A 129 4.79 6.26 15.75
N ARG A 130 4.53 6.91 16.88
CA ARG A 130 3.85 8.22 16.96
C ARG A 130 4.81 9.21 17.58
N ASP A 131 4.92 10.41 17.00
CA ASP A 131 5.81 11.48 17.47
C ASP A 131 7.28 11.04 17.70
N GLY A 132 7.73 10.03 16.95
CA GLY A 132 9.10 9.50 17.01
C GLY A 132 9.33 8.39 18.03
N GLN A 133 8.33 8.00 18.84
CA GLN A 133 8.45 6.92 19.82
C GLN A 133 7.60 5.70 19.47
N PHE A 134 8.14 4.50 19.71
CA PHE A 134 7.39 3.26 19.55
C PHE A 134 6.38 3.11 20.68
N GLU A 135 5.11 2.95 20.32
CA GLU A 135 4.00 2.83 21.25
C GLU A 135 3.09 1.66 20.85
N PRO A 136 2.44 1.01 21.84
CA PRO A 136 1.37 0.06 21.55
C PRO A 136 0.22 0.77 20.86
N ALA A 137 -0.49 0.06 19.98
CA ALA A 137 -1.61 0.63 19.25
C ALA A 137 -2.77 0.94 20.21
N HIS A 138 -2.96 2.22 20.55
CA HIS A 138 -4.06 2.66 21.42
C HIS A 138 -4.77 3.91 20.91
N ASN A 139 -6.05 4.07 21.22
CA ASN A 139 -6.81 5.29 20.94
C ASN A 139 -6.48 6.39 21.97
N PRO A 140 -6.94 7.65 21.79
CA PRO A 140 -6.65 8.75 22.74
C PRO A 140 -7.13 8.51 24.19
N VAL A 141 -7.95 7.48 24.39
CA VAL A 141 -8.56 7.08 25.67
C VAL A 141 -7.84 5.84 26.24
N GLY A 142 -6.79 5.35 25.55
CA GLY A 142 -5.98 4.20 25.96
C GLY A 142 -6.63 2.84 25.71
N ASP A 143 -7.65 2.75 24.86
CA ASP A 143 -8.14 1.45 24.39
C ASP A 143 -7.14 0.86 23.39
N LEU A 144 -6.79 -0.42 23.54
CA LEU A 144 -6.01 -1.11 22.53
C LEU A 144 -6.81 -1.19 21.22
N MET A 145 -6.17 -0.79 20.14
CA MET A 145 -6.75 -0.71 18.80
C MET A 145 -6.49 -1.97 17.96
N ASP A 146 -5.98 -3.04 18.57
CA ASP A 146 -5.42 -4.16 17.82
C ASP A 146 -6.46 -4.96 17.02
N GLY A 147 -6.08 -5.32 15.80
CA GLY A 147 -6.98 -5.70 14.72
C GLY A 147 -6.55 -6.98 14.00
N VAL A 148 -7.55 -7.65 13.45
CA VAL A 148 -7.43 -8.82 12.58
C VAL A 148 -6.54 -8.49 11.38
N THR A 149 -5.60 -9.36 11.06
CA THR A 149 -4.71 -9.23 9.89
C THR A 149 -5.54 -9.12 8.60
N ARG A 150 -5.06 -8.32 7.64
CA ARG A 150 -5.68 -8.21 6.31
C ARG A 150 -4.66 -8.53 5.22
N MET A 151 -5.13 -9.20 4.17
CA MET A 151 -4.34 -9.47 2.97
C MET A 151 -4.28 -8.19 2.13
N GLU A 152 -3.08 -7.75 1.79
CA GLU A 152 -2.86 -6.57 0.95
C GLU A 152 -2.12 -6.96 -0.34
N PRO A 153 -2.47 -6.38 -1.49
CA PRO A 153 -1.69 -6.55 -2.71
C PRO A 153 -0.36 -5.80 -2.57
N ILE A 154 0.73 -6.49 -2.87
CA ILE A 154 2.09 -5.97 -2.79
C ILE A 154 2.82 -6.30 -4.09
N THR A 155 3.57 -5.33 -4.60
CA THR A 155 4.51 -5.53 -5.69
C THR A 155 5.90 -5.80 -5.10
N THR A 156 6.43 -7.00 -5.29
CA THR A 156 7.83 -7.30 -4.99
C THR A 156 8.72 -6.71 -6.07
N ILE A 157 9.78 -6.03 -5.67
CA ILE A 157 10.83 -5.51 -6.55
C ILE A 157 12.09 -6.30 -6.20
N ARG A 158 12.70 -6.93 -7.19
CA ARG A 158 14.02 -7.54 -7.05
C ARG A 158 15.04 -6.67 -7.76
N VAL A 159 16.11 -6.29 -7.08
CA VAL A 159 17.23 -5.53 -7.64
C VAL A 159 18.47 -6.38 -7.55
N THR A 160 19.17 -6.61 -8.67
CA THR A 160 20.37 -7.44 -8.72
C THR A 160 21.54 -6.64 -9.25
N GLN A 161 22.65 -6.59 -8.50
CA GLN A 161 23.86 -5.88 -8.90
C GLN A 161 25.12 -6.58 -8.39
N PHE A 162 26.21 -6.42 -9.13
CA PHE A 162 27.53 -6.86 -8.71
C PHE A 162 28.08 -5.95 -7.60
N ASN A 163 28.62 -6.50 -6.52
CA ASN A 163 29.45 -5.75 -5.58
C ASN A 163 30.75 -6.52 -5.28
N PRO A 164 31.86 -5.84 -4.95
CA PRO A 164 33.10 -6.50 -4.55
C PRO A 164 32.99 -7.26 -3.22
N PHE A 165 32.02 -6.90 -2.37
CA PHE A 165 31.79 -7.50 -1.05
C PHE A 165 30.38 -8.12 -0.98
N PRO A 166 30.17 -9.13 -0.12
CA PRO A 166 28.85 -9.71 0.08
C PRO A 166 27.93 -8.70 0.76
N GLY A 167 26.72 -8.54 0.23
CA GLY A 167 25.71 -7.60 0.73
C GLY A 167 25.04 -8.04 2.03
N THR A 168 25.36 -9.22 2.58
CA THR A 168 24.69 -9.81 3.76
C THR A 168 24.68 -8.91 4.99
N VAL A 169 25.65 -7.98 5.12
CA VAL A 169 25.64 -6.94 6.17
C VAL A 169 24.38 -6.08 6.14
N PHE A 170 23.77 -5.90 4.98
CA PHE A 170 22.57 -5.09 4.81
C PHE A 170 21.31 -5.76 5.38
N GLN A 171 21.33 -7.06 5.66
CA GLN A 171 20.21 -7.79 6.25
C GLN A 171 19.74 -7.17 7.58
N ARG A 172 20.62 -6.44 8.29
CA ARG A 172 20.27 -5.68 9.51
C ARG A 172 19.19 -4.61 9.30
N TYR A 173 18.97 -4.19 8.05
CA TYR A 173 17.97 -3.20 7.67
C TYR A 173 16.67 -3.85 7.16
N ALA A 174 16.58 -5.18 7.13
CA ALA A 174 15.35 -5.86 6.74
C ALA A 174 14.19 -5.40 7.64
N GLY A 175 13.06 -5.06 7.02
CA GLY A 175 11.90 -4.46 7.69
C GLY A 175 11.91 -2.93 7.73
N TYR A 176 12.94 -2.26 7.22
CA TYR A 176 12.96 -0.80 7.12
C TYR A 176 12.30 -0.32 5.81
N ILE A 177 11.69 0.85 5.86
CA ILE A 177 11.05 1.51 4.72
C ILE A 177 11.91 2.66 4.16
N ASN A 178 11.65 3.05 2.91
CA ASN A 178 12.35 4.17 2.28
C ASN A 178 11.98 5.51 2.90
N GLU A 179 12.97 6.26 3.36
CA GLU A 179 12.80 7.63 3.84
C GLU A 179 12.59 8.63 2.69
N GLU A 180 13.33 8.45 1.60
CA GLU A 180 13.30 9.31 0.42
C GLU A 180 12.66 8.63 -0.77
N THR A 181 12.31 9.42 -1.79
CA THR A 181 11.85 8.90 -3.07
C THR A 181 12.91 7.97 -3.67
N MET A 182 12.52 6.73 -3.94
CA MET A 182 13.37 5.74 -4.58
C MET A 182 13.01 5.67 -6.06
N GLN A 183 13.94 6.07 -6.92
CA GLN A 183 13.77 6.02 -8.36
C GLN A 183 14.36 4.72 -8.91
N LEU A 184 13.54 3.89 -9.55
CA LEU A 184 13.95 2.65 -10.19
C LEU A 184 13.96 2.85 -11.71
N GLY A 185 15.16 3.13 -12.25
CA GLY A 185 15.33 3.54 -13.64
C GLY A 185 14.50 4.79 -13.98
N SER A 186 14.10 4.93 -15.24
CA SER A 186 13.25 6.06 -15.68
C SER A 186 11.74 5.84 -15.45
N TYR A 187 11.32 4.72 -14.84
CA TYR A 187 9.94 4.23 -14.95
C TYR A 187 9.15 4.27 -13.65
N MET A 188 9.80 3.97 -12.52
CA MET A 188 9.08 3.80 -11.27
C MET A 188 9.65 4.72 -10.20
N THR A 189 8.88 5.77 -9.91
CA THR A 189 9.13 6.70 -8.82
C THR A 189 8.36 6.20 -7.59
N CYS A 190 9.09 5.63 -6.64
CA CYS A 190 8.50 5.16 -5.39
C CYS A 190 8.56 6.28 -4.37
N ALA A 191 7.41 6.83 -4.01
CA ALA A 191 7.30 7.87 -2.99
C ALA A 191 7.86 7.40 -1.63
N PRO A 192 8.22 8.31 -0.71
CA PRO A 192 8.61 7.97 0.65
C PRO A 192 7.62 7.02 1.34
N ASN A 193 8.13 6.09 2.14
CA ASN A 193 7.40 5.10 2.93
C ASN A 193 6.60 4.05 2.13
N THR A 194 6.86 3.90 0.83
CA THR A 194 6.13 2.94 -0.03
C THR A 194 6.91 1.66 -0.32
N VAL A 195 8.22 1.66 -0.07
CA VAL A 195 9.12 0.53 -0.32
C VAL A 195 9.65 0.02 1.02
N LEU A 196 9.42 -1.27 1.30
CA LEU A 196 9.96 -2.00 2.44
C LEU A 196 11.10 -2.89 1.96
N TYR A 197 12.26 -2.81 2.57
CA TYR A 197 13.36 -3.72 2.29
C TYR A 197 13.17 -5.05 3.01
N ARG A 198 13.16 -6.17 2.27
CA ARG A 198 12.87 -7.52 2.80
C ARG A 198 14.13 -8.33 3.08
N GLY A 199 15.21 -8.08 2.34
CA GLY A 199 16.47 -8.76 2.55
C GLY A 199 17.35 -8.78 1.32
N VAL A 200 18.51 -9.41 1.44
CA VAL A 200 19.48 -9.58 0.36
C VAL A 200 20.05 -10.97 0.35
N GLU A 201 20.17 -11.53 -0.84
CA GLU A 201 20.90 -12.75 -1.10
C GLU A 201 22.20 -12.40 -1.83
N ALA A 202 23.30 -13.05 -1.47
CA ALA A 202 24.60 -12.83 -2.09
C ALA A 202 25.13 -14.16 -2.63
N ALA A 203 25.47 -14.21 -3.92
CA ALA A 203 26.09 -15.35 -4.55
C ALA A 203 27.49 -14.96 -5.09
N PRO A 204 28.54 -15.77 -4.86
CA PRO A 204 29.84 -15.54 -5.47
C PRO A 204 29.72 -15.44 -7.00
N HIS A 205 30.41 -14.47 -7.59
CA HIS A 205 30.34 -14.20 -9.02
C HIS A 205 31.72 -13.83 -9.58
N VAL A 206 32.02 -14.35 -10.77
CA VAL A 206 33.23 -14.04 -11.52
C VAL A 206 32.82 -13.73 -12.96
N GLU A 207 33.22 -12.55 -13.43
CA GLU A 207 32.98 -12.09 -14.81
C GLU A 207 34.30 -11.56 -15.38
N THR A 208 34.52 -11.72 -16.68
CA THR A 208 35.68 -11.14 -17.37
C THR A 208 35.22 -9.99 -18.23
N PHE A 209 35.88 -8.84 -18.10
CA PHE A 209 35.61 -7.62 -18.84
C PHE A 209 36.92 -7.14 -19.50
N GLY A 210 36.96 -7.13 -20.84
CA GLY A 210 38.21 -6.90 -21.57
C GLY A 210 39.27 -7.93 -21.18
N THR A 211 40.41 -7.47 -20.67
CA THR A 211 41.51 -8.32 -20.15
C THR A 211 41.48 -8.51 -18.64
N THR A 212 40.52 -7.89 -17.93
CA THR A 212 40.45 -7.86 -16.47
C THR A 212 39.38 -8.83 -15.97
N THR A 213 39.73 -9.66 -14.98
CA THR A 213 38.77 -10.54 -14.29
C THR A 213 38.26 -9.87 -13.02
N TYR A 214 36.95 -9.70 -12.92
CA TYR A 214 36.26 -9.20 -11.73
C TYR A 214 35.80 -10.38 -10.88
N ARG A 215 36.08 -10.31 -9.58
CA ARG A 215 35.66 -11.30 -8.58
C ARG A 215 34.91 -10.57 -7.48
N GLY A 216 33.74 -11.07 -7.13
CA GLY A 216 32.90 -10.46 -6.10
C GLY A 216 31.64 -11.27 -5.89
N PHE A 217 30.54 -10.55 -5.68
CA PHE A 217 29.24 -11.13 -5.38
C PHE A 217 28.16 -10.50 -6.24
N MET A 218 27.26 -11.33 -6.76
CA MET A 218 25.99 -10.87 -7.29
C MET A 218 25.01 -10.78 -6.11
N ASN A 219 24.61 -9.56 -5.76
CA ASN A 219 23.69 -9.29 -4.67
C ASN A 219 22.29 -9.06 -5.24
N SER A 220 21.32 -9.86 -4.79
CA SER A 220 19.91 -9.74 -5.13
C SER A 220 19.15 -9.22 -3.92
N TYR A 221 18.80 -7.94 -3.95
CA TYR A 221 17.99 -7.25 -2.95
C TYR A 221 16.51 -7.45 -3.27
N GLU A 222 15.71 -7.72 -2.24
CA GLU A 222 14.27 -7.84 -2.36
C GLU A 222 13.59 -6.71 -1.60
N PHE A 223 12.64 -6.05 -2.25
CA PHE A 223 11.80 -5.02 -1.67
C PHE A 223 10.34 -5.36 -1.90
N ALA A 224 9.47 -4.90 -1.01
CA ALA A 224 8.04 -4.90 -1.17
C ALA A 224 7.53 -3.47 -1.30
N TYR A 225 6.91 -3.19 -2.44
CA TYR A 225 6.29 -1.93 -2.78
C TYR A 225 4.79 -2.01 -2.60
N LYS A 226 4.27 -1.02 -1.88
CA LYS A 226 2.85 -0.86 -1.60
C LYS A 226 2.50 0.61 -1.76
N VAL A 227 1.44 0.87 -2.54
CA VAL A 227 0.82 2.18 -2.63
C VAL A 227 -0.46 2.12 -1.83
N ASN A 228 -0.47 2.77 -0.67
CA ASN A 228 -1.69 3.01 0.09
C ASN A 228 -2.06 4.48 -0.10
N GLU A 229 -3.03 4.78 -0.95
CA GLU A 229 -3.58 6.12 -1.10
C GLU A 229 -4.83 6.27 -0.26
N ILE A 230 -4.90 7.38 0.45
CA ILE A 230 -6.04 7.70 1.30
C ILE A 230 -6.61 9.02 0.81
N SER A 231 -7.83 8.95 0.31
CA SER A 231 -8.60 10.09 -0.19
C SER A 231 -9.62 10.54 0.86
N ALA A 232 -9.13 10.94 2.03
CA ALA A 232 -9.96 11.50 3.09
C ALA A 232 -9.81 13.04 3.15
N PRO A 233 -10.90 13.82 3.33
CA PRO A 233 -10.83 15.27 3.48
C PRO A 233 -9.87 15.68 4.61
N GLY A 234 -8.83 16.44 4.28
CA GLY A 234 -7.80 16.89 5.24
C GLY A 234 -6.66 15.90 5.50
N TYR A 235 -6.72 14.68 4.96
CA TYR A 235 -5.70 13.63 5.16
C TYR A 235 -5.29 12.94 3.84
N GLY A 236 -5.50 13.63 2.72
CA GLY A 236 -5.16 13.18 1.38
C GLY A 236 -3.66 12.90 1.21
N GLY A 237 -3.29 11.71 0.73
CA GLY A 237 -1.92 11.43 0.33
C GLY A 237 -1.56 9.95 0.21
N THR A 238 -0.31 9.70 -0.16
CA THR A 238 0.28 8.37 -0.22
C THR A 238 0.90 8.03 1.15
N TYR A 239 0.42 6.94 1.74
CA TYR A 239 0.84 6.43 3.05
C TYR A 239 1.78 5.23 2.92
N GLY A 240 1.63 4.43 1.86
CA GLY A 240 2.43 3.24 1.61
C GLY A 240 2.31 2.21 2.73
N TRP A 241 3.41 1.98 3.44
CA TRP A 241 3.51 1.12 4.62
C TRP A 241 3.04 1.79 5.92
N ASN A 242 2.90 3.11 5.91
CA ASN A 242 2.16 3.79 6.97
C ASN A 242 0.68 3.42 6.88
N ILE A 243 0.01 3.50 8.04
CA ILE A 243 -1.42 3.30 8.12
C ILE A 243 -2.09 4.60 8.53
N ALA A 244 -3.31 4.80 8.05
CA ALA A 244 -4.23 5.76 8.63
C ALA A 244 -5.05 5.05 9.68
N LEU A 245 -5.08 5.63 10.86
CA LEU A 245 -5.91 5.14 11.93
C LEU A 245 -7.03 6.15 12.20
N PRO A 246 -8.31 5.76 12.06
CA PRO A 246 -9.40 6.61 12.49
C PRO A 246 -9.36 6.74 14.02
N VAL A 247 -9.34 7.97 14.50
CA VAL A 247 -9.34 8.29 15.93
C VAL A 247 -10.75 8.05 16.47
N THR A 248 -11.00 6.80 16.86
CA THR A 248 -12.31 6.30 17.27
C THR A 248 -12.19 5.40 18.49
N GLY A 249 -13.29 5.19 19.20
CA GLY A 249 -13.29 4.33 20.37
C GLY A 249 -14.68 3.94 20.82
N PHE A 250 -14.77 2.81 21.50
CA PHE A 250 -15.96 2.46 22.26
C PHE A 250 -16.04 3.19 23.60
N ASN A 251 -14.92 3.74 24.06
CA ASN A 251 -14.84 4.58 25.25
C ASN A 251 -14.43 6.00 24.86
N CYS A 252 -14.75 6.96 25.73
CA CYS A 252 -14.38 8.36 25.61
C CYS A 252 -13.96 8.92 26.98
N LYS A 253 -13.32 10.09 27.00
CA LYS A 253 -13.14 10.86 28.23
C LYS A 253 -14.36 11.73 28.47
N ALA A 254 -14.93 11.62 29.67
CA ALA A 254 -16.00 12.50 30.11
C ALA A 254 -15.50 13.95 30.17
N PHE A 255 -16.39 14.90 29.89
CA PHE A 255 -16.11 16.33 29.98
C PHE A 255 -17.32 17.04 30.55
N THR A 256 -17.16 18.26 31.04
CA THR A 256 -18.26 19.02 31.63
C THR A 256 -19.23 19.49 30.53
N PRO A 257 -20.50 19.03 30.49
CA PRO A 257 -21.45 19.35 29.41
C PRO A 257 -21.88 20.82 29.36
N ASN A 258 -21.45 21.65 30.31
CA ASN A 258 -21.68 23.09 30.33
C ASN A 258 -20.51 23.92 29.76
N PHE A 259 -19.37 23.28 29.45
CA PHE A 259 -18.17 23.92 28.88
C PHE A 259 -17.78 23.24 27.56
N VAL A 260 -18.71 23.22 26.63
CA VAL A 260 -18.65 22.40 25.41
C VAL A 260 -17.95 23.19 24.32
N GLN A 261 -16.87 22.63 23.79
CA GLN A 261 -16.29 23.14 22.56
C GLN A 261 -17.16 22.75 21.38
N SER A 262 -17.17 23.53 20.30
CA SER A 262 -17.97 23.23 19.09
C SER A 262 -17.67 21.86 18.47
N THR A 263 -16.51 21.28 18.79
CA THR A 263 -16.02 19.98 18.35
C THR A 263 -16.44 18.82 19.26
N MET A 264 -17.11 19.06 20.39
CA MET A 264 -17.48 18.03 21.38
C MET A 264 -18.95 17.62 21.27
N ASP A 265 -19.24 16.32 21.37
CA ASP A 265 -20.61 15.80 21.41
C ASP A 265 -21.08 15.57 22.86
N ASN A 266 -21.98 16.43 23.34
CA ASN A 266 -22.58 16.32 24.68
C ASN A 266 -23.35 15.03 24.91
N TYR A 267 -23.94 14.47 23.86
CA TYR A 267 -24.79 13.30 24.00
C TYR A 267 -24.01 11.99 23.91
N ALA A 268 -22.69 12.07 23.75
CA ALA A 268 -21.82 10.90 23.68
C ALA A 268 -21.16 10.52 25.02
N VAL A 269 -21.36 11.32 26.07
CA VAL A 269 -20.96 11.02 27.46
C VAL A 269 -22.16 10.58 28.31
N PRO A 270 -21.97 9.84 29.41
CA PRO A 270 -23.04 9.49 30.35
C PRO A 270 -23.62 10.73 31.04
N LEU A 271 -24.85 11.08 30.67
CA LEU A 271 -25.57 12.22 31.22
C LEU A 271 -26.46 11.80 32.40
N LYS A 272 -26.60 12.68 33.38
CA LYS A 272 -27.46 12.51 34.55
C LYS A 272 -28.92 12.41 34.11
N ARG A 273 -29.63 11.45 34.69
CA ARG A 273 -31.06 11.20 34.45
C ARG A 273 -31.87 11.57 35.69
N GLU A 274 -33.11 12.00 35.49
CA GLU A 274 -34.07 12.17 36.59
C GLU A 274 -34.31 10.83 37.28
N ARG A 275 -34.39 10.84 38.61
CA ARG A 275 -34.72 9.65 39.37
C ARG A 275 -36.24 9.57 39.49
N THR A 276 -36.86 8.53 38.94
CA THR A 276 -38.28 8.30 39.20
C THR A 276 -38.44 7.58 40.53
N GLY A 277 -39.59 7.76 41.19
CA GLY A 277 -39.87 7.17 42.51
C GLY A 277 -39.80 5.64 42.54
N ASP A 278 -39.92 5.00 41.38
CA ASP A 278 -40.01 3.54 41.23
C ASP A 278 -38.65 2.87 40.94
N GLY A 279 -37.55 3.61 41.05
CA GLY A 279 -36.20 3.10 40.78
C GLY A 279 -35.85 3.01 39.29
N GLU A 280 -36.73 3.46 38.40
CA GLU A 280 -36.42 3.66 36.99
C GLU A 280 -35.67 4.99 36.76
N TYR A 281 -34.89 5.03 35.69
CA TYR A 281 -34.23 6.27 35.27
C TYR A 281 -35.12 7.00 34.26
N GLY A 282 -35.51 8.22 34.60
CA GLY A 282 -36.28 9.12 33.77
C GLY A 282 -35.44 9.81 32.67
N PRO A 283 -35.95 10.91 32.07
CA PRO A 283 -35.23 11.64 31.03
C PRO A 283 -33.89 12.20 31.51
N ILE A 284 -33.03 12.55 30.54
CA ILE A 284 -31.82 13.32 30.81
C ILE A 284 -32.20 14.70 31.36
N ILE A 285 -31.55 15.11 32.46
CA ILE A 285 -31.84 16.40 33.09
C ILE A 285 -31.38 17.57 32.22
N THR A 286 -32.06 18.71 32.35
CA THR A 286 -31.64 20.00 31.78
C THR A 286 -31.48 21.01 32.92
N PRO A 287 -30.33 21.73 33.05
CA PRO A 287 -29.16 21.70 32.18
C PRO A 287 -28.39 20.37 32.25
N LEU A 288 -27.65 20.06 31.18
CA LEU A 288 -26.91 18.80 31.08
C LEU A 288 -25.84 18.70 32.17
N ALA A 289 -25.75 17.54 32.81
CA ALA A 289 -24.71 17.22 33.78
C ALA A 289 -24.24 15.78 33.61
N LEU A 290 -23.03 15.47 34.07
CA LEU A 290 -22.52 14.10 34.10
C LEU A 290 -23.29 13.26 35.12
N GLN A 291 -23.39 11.96 34.85
CA GLN A 291 -23.96 10.99 35.77
C GLN A 291 -23.25 11.01 37.13
N GLU A 292 -23.99 10.70 38.20
CA GLU A 292 -23.41 10.58 39.55
C GLU A 292 -22.26 9.58 39.58
N GLY A 293 -21.14 9.98 40.19
CA GLY A 293 -19.91 9.17 40.23
C GLY A 293 -19.00 9.31 39.01
N VAL A 294 -19.36 10.09 37.99
CA VAL A 294 -18.50 10.40 36.83
C VAL A 294 -17.96 11.82 36.94
N SER A 295 -16.65 11.96 36.88
CA SER A 295 -15.93 13.24 36.87
C SER A 295 -15.37 13.56 35.47
N PRO A 296 -15.17 14.84 35.12
CA PRO A 296 -14.45 15.20 33.90
C PRO A 296 -13.06 14.56 33.86
N GLY A 297 -12.69 13.98 32.71
CA GLY A 297 -11.45 13.23 32.51
C GLY A 297 -11.60 11.71 32.68
N ASP A 298 -12.66 11.24 33.34
CA ASP A 298 -12.87 9.81 33.56
C ASP A 298 -13.11 9.08 32.23
N LYS A 299 -12.51 7.89 32.11
CA LYS A 299 -12.73 6.99 31.00
C LYS A 299 -14.10 6.31 31.17
N VAL A 300 -15.00 6.58 30.23
CA VAL A 300 -16.39 6.09 30.26
C VAL A 300 -16.77 5.44 28.95
N ARG A 301 -17.79 4.57 28.99
CA ARG A 301 -18.37 3.99 27.78
C ARG A 301 -19.05 5.08 26.96
N ALA A 302 -18.74 5.14 25.68
CA ALA A 302 -19.40 6.05 24.76
C ALA A 302 -20.88 5.72 24.64
N LEU A 303 -21.71 6.76 24.74
CA LEU A 303 -23.15 6.67 24.51
C LEU A 303 -23.52 7.29 23.17
N VAL A 304 -24.73 6.99 22.70
CA VAL A 304 -25.35 7.65 21.55
C VAL A 304 -26.75 8.07 21.94
N ARG A 305 -27.17 9.23 21.41
CA ARG A 305 -28.56 9.67 21.51
C ARG A 305 -29.46 8.72 20.73
N VAL A 306 -30.33 8.02 21.45
CA VAL A 306 -31.41 7.22 20.84
C VAL A 306 -32.69 8.02 21.02
N ALA A 307 -33.37 8.31 19.92
CA ALA A 307 -34.51 9.20 19.90
C ALA A 307 -35.58 8.79 20.93
N GLY A 308 -36.02 9.74 21.74
CA GLY A 308 -37.38 9.80 22.28
C GLY A 308 -38.01 11.12 21.81
N SER A 309 -39.30 11.31 22.08
CA SER A 309 -40.03 12.54 21.72
C SER A 309 -39.32 13.79 22.26
N ASP A 310 -39.68 14.99 21.78
CA ASP A 310 -39.01 16.28 22.08
C ASP A 310 -38.82 16.62 23.57
N LYS A 311 -39.38 15.80 24.48
CA LYS A 311 -39.30 15.92 25.94
C LYS A 311 -38.49 14.79 26.61
N PHE A 312 -38.05 13.76 25.88
CA PHE A 312 -37.38 12.59 26.42
C PHE A 312 -36.19 12.21 25.55
N VAL A 313 -35.00 12.70 25.88
CA VAL A 313 -33.76 12.22 25.27
C VAL A 313 -33.29 11.01 26.06
N VAL A 314 -33.07 9.88 25.37
CA VAL A 314 -32.50 8.66 25.95
C VAL A 314 -31.11 8.42 25.36
N GLN A 315 -30.24 7.82 26.15
CA GLN A 315 -28.92 7.38 25.72
C GLN A 315 -28.79 5.87 25.83
N ASN A 316 -28.23 5.24 24.81
CA ASN A 316 -27.77 3.85 24.87
C ASN A 316 -26.27 3.79 24.62
N GLN A 317 -25.65 2.69 25.06
CA GLN A 317 -24.25 2.44 24.74
C GLN A 317 -24.06 2.35 23.23
N SER A 318 -22.98 2.94 22.73
CA SER A 318 -22.67 2.83 21.32
C SER A 318 -22.32 1.39 20.96
N ALA A 319 -23.01 0.85 19.95
CA ALA A 319 -22.73 -0.47 19.38
C ALA A 319 -21.55 -0.44 18.39
N GLN A 320 -21.11 0.76 17.98
CA GLN A 320 -20.00 1.00 17.07
C GLN A 320 -19.01 1.97 17.72
N PRO A 321 -17.71 1.95 17.35
CA PRO A 321 -16.78 2.94 17.85
C PRO A 321 -17.20 4.35 17.39
N ILE A 322 -17.18 5.31 18.29
CA ILE A 322 -17.52 6.71 17.98
C ILE A 322 -16.27 7.50 17.61
N PRO A 323 -16.37 8.57 16.81
CA PRO A 323 -15.27 9.50 16.57
C PRO A 323 -14.85 10.23 17.84
N LEU A 324 -13.53 10.42 18.01
CA LEU A 324 -12.94 11.09 19.17
C LEU A 324 -12.09 12.29 18.74
N ASN A 325 -11.95 13.26 19.63
CA ASN A 325 -10.96 14.33 19.55
C ASN A 325 -9.59 13.84 20.03
N GLU A 326 -8.53 14.63 19.80
CA GLU A 326 -7.16 14.24 20.20
C GLU A 326 -6.98 14.11 21.71
N ASP A 327 -7.80 14.81 22.50
CA ASP A 327 -7.83 14.71 23.96
C ASP A 327 -8.61 13.48 24.48
N GLY A 328 -9.32 12.76 23.59
CA GLY A 328 -10.17 11.61 23.90
C GLY A 328 -11.63 11.95 24.22
N THR A 329 -12.03 13.21 24.16
CA THR A 329 -13.44 13.60 24.24
C THR A 329 -14.20 13.15 22.98
N PRO A 330 -15.51 12.89 23.05
CA PRO A 330 -16.27 12.49 21.88
C PRO A 330 -16.39 13.65 20.89
N ARG A 331 -16.21 13.35 19.61
CA ARG A 331 -16.21 14.35 18.55
C ARG A 331 -17.61 14.58 17.99
N SER A 332 -17.98 15.85 17.86
CA SER A 332 -19.27 16.29 17.33
C SER A 332 -19.47 15.84 15.87
N PRO A 333 -20.67 15.37 15.49
CA PRO A 333 -21.00 15.04 14.10
C PRO A 333 -20.96 16.26 13.16
N ASN A 334 -21.01 17.47 13.72
CA ASN A 334 -20.89 18.73 13.00
C ASN A 334 -19.45 19.23 12.91
N ALA A 335 -18.49 18.57 13.57
CA ALA A 335 -17.09 18.92 13.47
C ALA A 335 -16.54 18.62 12.07
N VAL A 336 -15.63 19.47 11.59
CA VAL A 336 -14.93 19.27 10.31
C VAL A 336 -13.43 19.14 10.61
N PRO A 337 -12.76 18.03 10.21
CA PRO A 337 -13.33 16.82 9.62
C PRO A 337 -14.19 16.03 10.63
N LYS A 338 -15.10 15.17 10.16
CA LYS A 338 -16.00 14.38 11.05
C LYS A 338 -15.25 13.35 11.89
N VAL A 339 -14.19 12.78 11.33
CA VAL A 339 -13.32 11.80 11.98
C VAL A 339 -11.89 12.30 11.84
N LEU A 340 -11.15 12.37 12.94
CA LEU A 340 -9.71 12.63 12.90
C LEU A 340 -9.01 11.35 12.46
N ILE A 341 -7.92 11.50 11.73
CA ILE A 341 -7.12 10.37 11.25
C ILE A 341 -5.69 10.59 11.70
N TRP A 342 -5.10 9.60 12.34
CA TRP A 342 -3.67 9.61 12.61
C TRP A 342 -2.92 8.91 11.49
N LYS A 343 -1.89 9.58 10.98
CA LYS A 343 -0.85 8.92 10.20
C LYS A 343 0.13 8.31 11.18
N VAL A 344 0.18 6.99 11.25
CA VAL A 344 1.11 6.28 12.11
C VAL A 344 2.03 5.41 11.27
N ARG A 345 3.30 5.42 11.64
CA ARG A 345 4.34 4.67 10.95
C ARG A 345 4.54 3.34 11.65
N THR A 346 4.58 2.24 10.90
CA THR A 346 4.69 0.89 11.50
C THR A 346 6.11 0.30 11.35
N GLN A 347 7.01 0.96 10.62
CA GLN A 347 8.40 0.54 10.40
C GLN A 347 9.40 1.68 10.58
N LEU A 348 10.66 1.34 10.85
CA LEU A 348 11.76 2.31 10.82
C LEU A 348 12.10 2.72 9.39
N GLN A 349 12.64 3.92 9.20
CA GLN A 349 13.02 4.44 7.89
C GLN A 349 14.53 4.57 7.73
N ILE A 350 15.01 4.44 6.50
CA ILE A 350 16.37 4.76 6.08
C ILE A 350 16.38 5.22 4.62
N ASN A 351 17.44 5.93 4.21
CA ASN A 351 17.74 6.13 2.80
C ASN A 351 18.20 4.80 2.17
N LEU A 352 17.27 4.04 1.59
CA LEU A 352 17.55 2.72 1.01
C LEU A 352 18.61 2.79 -0.10
N THR A 353 18.53 3.78 -0.99
CA THR A 353 19.45 3.90 -2.13
C THR A 353 20.89 4.09 -1.67
N GLN A 354 21.13 5.04 -0.76
CA GLN A 354 22.47 5.31 -0.24
C GLN A 354 22.97 4.21 0.69
N THR A 355 22.11 3.75 1.61
CA THR A 355 22.49 2.76 2.63
C THR A 355 22.84 1.41 2.02
N LEU A 356 22.08 0.97 1.02
CA LEU A 356 22.28 -0.31 0.33
C LEU A 356 23.21 -0.18 -0.88
N GLN A 357 23.70 1.03 -1.18
CA GLN A 357 24.60 1.34 -2.31
C GLN A 357 24.01 0.90 -3.66
N LEU A 358 22.72 1.17 -3.87
CA LEU A 358 22.01 0.72 -5.07
C LEU A 358 22.31 1.63 -6.26
N ARG A 359 22.64 1.01 -7.40
CA ARG A 359 22.93 1.70 -8.66
C ARG A 359 21.69 1.71 -9.56
N LEU A 360 20.68 2.49 -9.18
CA LEU A 360 19.34 2.44 -9.79
C LEU A 360 19.13 3.38 -10.99
N SER A 361 20.08 4.29 -11.24
CA SER A 361 20.06 5.30 -12.29
C SER A 361 20.98 4.96 -13.45
#